data_AF-A0A1G9LDQ6-F1
#
_entry.id   AF-A0A1G9LDQ6-F1
#
_cell.length_a   1.000
_cell.length_b   1.000
_cell.length_c   1.000
_cell.angle_alpha   90.00
_cell.angle_beta   90.00
_cell.angle_gamma   90.00
#
_symmetry.space_group_name_H-M   'P 1'
#
loop_
_entity.id
_entity.type
_entity.pdbx_description
1 polymer ?
#
loop_
_entity_poly.entity_id
_entity_poly.type
_entity_poly.pdbx_seq_one_letter_code
_entity_poly.pdbx_strand_id
1 'polypeptide(L)'
;MSNFRLVKREINSMSVIIRNRTIRPSTRDANSPYRIKVENAKLSDEIIIFIDHESMDFRAIYRCKGDLFQESDSIYFKVESLNGKNLIKWRNEITPELIR
;
A
#
# COMPACT_ATOMS: atom_id res chain seq x y z
N MET A 1 -34.69 24.56 30.22
CA MET A 1 -33.40 24.73 29.52
C MET A 1 -32.88 23.34 29.17
N SER A 2 -33.00 22.92 27.90
CA SER A 2 -32.59 21.58 27.48
C SER A 2 -31.18 21.63 26.93
N ASN A 3 -30.25 20.93 27.58
CA ASN A 3 -28.88 20.75 27.12
C ASN A 3 -28.86 19.70 26.00
N PHE A 4 -28.77 20.17 24.75
CA PHE A 4 -28.48 19.30 23.61
C PHE A 4 -26.97 19.03 23.57
N ARG A 5 -26.58 17.83 24.02
CA ARG A 5 -25.22 17.31 23.83
C ARG A 5 -25.12 16.82 22.38
N LEU A 6 -24.35 17.53 21.57
CA LEU A 6 -24.07 17.16 20.19
C LEU A 6 -23.17 15.91 20.20
N VAL A 7 -23.77 14.73 20.12
CA VAL A 7 -23.03 13.49 19.91
C VAL A 7 -22.56 13.53 18.46
N LYS A 8 -21.29 13.91 18.25
CA LYS A 8 -20.60 13.66 16.98
C LYS A 8 -20.60 12.14 16.76
N ARG A 9 -21.58 11.63 16.03
CA ARG A 9 -21.46 10.32 15.39
C ARG A 9 -20.37 10.48 14.33
N GLU A 10 -19.17 10.05 14.67
CA GLU A 10 -18.14 9.81 13.67
C GLU A 10 -18.67 8.69 12.77
N ILE A 11 -19.12 9.06 11.58
CA ILE A 11 -19.44 8.08 10.54
C ILE A 11 -18.09 7.52 10.13
N ASN A 12 -17.77 6.28 10.54
CA ASN A 12 -16.68 5.50 9.96
C ASN A 12 -17.03 5.27 8.49
N SER A 13 -16.71 6.26 7.65
CA SER A 13 -16.85 6.15 6.21
C SER A 13 -15.64 5.40 5.70
N MET A 14 -15.90 4.26 5.05
CA MET A 14 -14.91 3.58 4.22
C MET A 14 -14.35 4.58 3.21
N SER A 15 -13.03 4.75 3.19
CA SER A 15 -12.34 5.57 2.22
C SER A 15 -11.38 4.73 1.38
N VAL A 16 -11.09 5.21 0.17
CA VAL A 16 -10.08 4.61 -0.70
C VAL A 16 -8.79 5.43 -0.59
N ILE A 17 -7.72 4.79 -0.14
CA ILE A 17 -6.40 5.38 0.02
C ILE A 17 -5.53 4.94 -1.15
N ILE A 18 -5.02 5.90 -1.91
CA ILE A 18 -4.13 5.64 -3.05
C ILE A 18 -2.68 5.84 -2.62
N ARG A 19 -1.83 4.84 -2.89
CA ARG A 19 -0.38 4.90 -2.66
C ARG A 19 0.37 4.60 -3.95
N ASN A 20 1.45 5.34 -4.19
CA ASN A 20 2.29 5.18 -5.39
C ASN A 20 3.72 4.84 -4.98
N ARG A 21 4.37 3.94 -5.71
CA ARG A 21 5.78 3.62 -5.50
C ARG A 21 6.52 3.34 -6.80
N THR A 22 7.55 4.13 -7.04
CA THR A 22 8.49 3.86 -8.14
C THR A 22 9.65 2.99 -7.68
N ILE A 23 9.88 1.92 -8.45
CA ILE A 23 11.07 1.09 -8.40
C ILE A 23 12.21 1.89 -9.05
N ARG A 24 13.25 2.17 -8.26
CA ARG A 24 14.42 2.95 -8.66
C ARG A 24 15.70 2.19 -8.33
N PRO A 25 16.07 1.16 -9.11
CA PRO A 25 17.23 0.33 -8.79
C PRO A 25 18.53 1.12 -8.94
N SER A 26 18.58 2.11 -9.83
CA SER A 26 19.80 2.88 -10.13
C SER A 26 20.37 3.64 -8.92
N THR A 27 19.50 4.03 -7.99
CA THR A 27 19.89 4.83 -6.82
C THR A 27 19.81 4.05 -5.50
N ARG A 28 19.69 2.71 -5.54
CA ARG A 28 19.33 1.91 -4.36
C ARG A 28 20.26 0.71 -4.20
N ASP A 29 20.55 0.36 -2.94
CA ASP A 29 21.21 -0.91 -2.60
C ASP A 29 20.34 -2.10 -3.06
N ALA A 30 20.96 -3.05 -3.77
CA ALA A 30 20.30 -4.21 -4.38
C ALA A 30 19.50 -5.07 -3.37
N ASN A 31 19.88 -5.08 -2.09
CA ASN A 31 19.22 -5.89 -1.06
C ASN A 31 18.12 -5.13 -0.30
N SER A 32 18.02 -3.82 -0.48
CA SER A 32 17.11 -2.96 0.28
C SER A 32 15.66 -3.03 -0.23
N PRO A 33 14.68 -3.43 0.61
CA PRO A 33 13.30 -3.55 0.19
C PRO A 33 12.66 -2.19 -0.04
N TYR A 34 11.79 -2.08 -1.02
CA TYR A 34 10.95 -0.90 -1.21
C TYR A 34 9.91 -0.83 -0.09
N ARG A 35 9.70 0.38 0.45
CA ARG A 35 8.72 0.68 1.49
C ARG A 35 7.56 1.45 0.88
N ILE A 36 6.34 1.08 1.22
CA ILE A 36 5.12 1.84 0.97
C ILE A 36 4.54 2.19 2.33
N LYS A 37 4.36 3.49 2.59
CA LYS A 37 3.66 3.96 3.79
C LYS A 37 2.16 3.81 3.60
N VAL A 38 1.50 3.24 4.60
CA VAL A 38 0.05 3.01 4.69
C VAL A 38 -0.50 3.57 6.01
N GLU A 39 0.25 4.47 6.65
CA GLU A 39 -0.18 5.22 7.84
C GLU A 39 -1.57 5.86 7.64
N ASN A 40 -2.32 5.92 8.75
CA ASN A 40 -3.68 6.46 8.85
C ASN A 40 -4.79 5.64 8.17
N ALA A 41 -4.50 4.41 7.72
CA ALA A 41 -5.54 3.50 7.25
C ALA A 41 -6.43 3.03 8.41
N LYS A 42 -7.73 3.21 8.27
CA LYS A 42 -8.74 2.64 9.17
C LYS A 42 -9.06 1.21 8.76
N LEU A 43 -9.61 0.43 9.69
CA LEU A 43 -10.04 -0.97 9.45
C LEU A 43 -10.92 -1.12 8.20
N SER A 44 -11.83 -0.19 7.98
CA SER A 44 -12.78 -0.21 6.87
C SER A 44 -12.22 0.34 5.56
N ASP A 45 -11.01 0.91 5.56
CA ASP A 45 -10.46 1.54 4.37
C ASP A 45 -9.99 0.50 3.36
N GLU A 46 -10.03 0.90 2.09
CA GLU A 46 -9.44 0.19 0.98
C GLU A 46 -8.17 0.91 0.55
N ILE A 47 -7.12 0.16 0.28
CA ILE A 47 -5.83 0.69 -0.13
C ILE A 47 -5.51 0.18 -1.52
N ILE A 48 -5.30 1.11 -2.45
CA ILE A 48 -4.88 0.83 -3.82
C ILE A 48 -3.43 1.28 -3.98
N ILE A 49 -2.57 0.35 -4.38
CA ILE A 49 -1.13 0.56 -4.51
C ILE A 49 -0.75 0.48 -5.97
N PHE A 50 -0.21 1.57 -6.52
CA PHE A 50 0.40 1.61 -7.84
C PHE A 50 1.91 1.46 -7.70
N ILE A 51 2.48 0.51 -8.43
CA ILE A 51 3.93 0.31 -8.51
C ILE A 51 4.36 0.48 -9.96
N ASP A 52 5.27 1.41 -10.21
CA ASP A 52 5.89 1.65 -11.51
C ASP A 52 7.42 1.50 -11.45
N HIS A 53 8.08 1.57 -12.60
CA HIS A 53 9.54 1.47 -12.71
C HIS A 53 10.12 2.70 -13.42
N GLU A 54 11.24 3.22 -12.94
CA GLU A 54 11.81 4.48 -13.44
C GLU A 54 12.26 4.44 -14.91
N SER A 55 12.66 3.26 -15.38
CA SER A 55 13.30 3.07 -16.69
C SER A 55 12.77 1.89 -17.51
N MET A 56 11.77 1.17 -17.02
CA MET A 56 11.16 0.04 -17.73
C MET A 56 9.65 0.27 -17.87
N ASP A 57 9.05 -0.25 -18.93
CA ASP A 57 7.59 -0.30 -19.03
C ASP A 57 7.04 -1.41 -18.12
N PHE A 58 6.91 -1.06 -16.84
CA PHE A 58 6.36 -1.92 -15.81
C PHE A 58 5.36 -1.13 -14.98
N ARG A 59 4.15 -1.69 -14.84
CA ARG A 59 3.11 -1.19 -13.96
C ARG A 59 2.39 -2.35 -13.33
N ALA A 60 2.22 -2.30 -12.02
CA ALA A 60 1.41 -3.23 -11.27
C ALA A 60 0.49 -2.46 -10.32
N ILE A 61 -0.76 -2.89 -10.22
CA ILE A 61 -1.75 -2.31 -9.32
C ILE A 61 -2.19 -3.38 -8.34
N TYR A 62 -2.14 -3.06 -7.06
CA TYR A 62 -2.54 -3.95 -5.98
C TYR A 62 -3.66 -3.34 -5.15
N ARG A 63 -4.44 -4.23 -4.53
CA ARG A 63 -5.55 -3.91 -3.64
C ARG A 63 -5.38 -4.61 -2.30
N CYS A 64 -5.65 -3.92 -1.21
CA CYS A 64 -5.74 -4.50 0.12
C CYS A 64 -6.69 -3.70 1.03
N LYS A 65 -7.03 -4.26 2.18
CA LYS A 65 -7.85 -3.61 3.20
C LYS A 65 -6.98 -3.02 4.31
N GLY A 66 -7.48 -1.99 4.97
CA GLY A 66 -6.81 -1.32 6.09
C GLY A 66 -6.68 -2.17 7.36
N ASP A 67 -7.50 -3.22 7.50
CA ASP A 67 -7.37 -4.22 8.56
C ASP A 67 -6.02 -4.96 8.55
N LEU A 68 -5.38 -5.09 7.39
CA LEU A 68 -4.06 -5.70 7.27
C LEU A 68 -2.93 -4.84 7.90
N PHE A 69 -3.21 -3.58 8.25
CA PHE A 69 -2.22 -2.59 8.67
C PHE A 69 -2.41 -2.08 10.11
N GLN A 70 -3.17 -2.80 10.94
CA GLN A 70 -3.39 -2.41 12.34
C GLN A 70 -2.10 -2.37 13.17
N GLU A 71 -1.14 -3.23 12.84
CA GLU A 71 0.14 -3.36 13.55
C GLU A 71 1.31 -2.73 12.80
N SER A 72 1.08 -2.19 11.59
CA SER A 72 2.15 -1.65 10.77
C SER A 72 1.71 -0.47 9.92
N ASP A 73 2.48 0.61 9.99
CA ASP A 73 2.28 1.80 9.15
C ASP A 73 2.82 1.62 7.71
N SER A 74 3.38 0.45 7.39
CA SER A 74 4.13 0.22 6.17
C SER A 74 4.09 -1.22 5.67
N ILE A 75 4.16 -1.35 4.35
CA ILE A 75 4.41 -2.63 3.69
C ILE A 75 5.70 -2.58 2.89
N TYR A 76 6.36 -3.73 2.79
CA TYR A 76 7.65 -3.86 2.16
C TYR A 76 7.63 -4.91 1.05
N PHE A 77 8.30 -4.62 -0.06
CA PHE A 77 8.48 -5.57 -1.15
C PHE A 77 9.90 -5.55 -1.71
N LYS A 78 10.29 -6.65 -2.34
CA LYS A 78 11.45 -6.74 -3.23
C LYS A 78 10.97 -6.88 -4.68
N VAL A 79 11.86 -6.54 -5.59
CA VAL A 79 11.68 -6.80 -7.02
C VAL A 79 12.66 -7.91 -7.38
N GLU A 80 12.17 -8.95 -8.02
CA GLU A 80 12.99 -9.98 -8.63
C GLU A 80 12.79 -9.97 -10.13
N SER A 81 13.87 -10.11 -10.89
CA SER A 81 13.80 -10.26 -12.33
C SER A 81 13.81 -11.74 -12.68
N LEU A 82 12.71 -12.24 -13.24
CA LEU A 82 12.59 -13.61 -13.74
C LEU A 82 12.24 -13.56 -15.22
N ASN A 83 13.10 -14.14 -16.08
CA ASN A 83 12.91 -14.16 -17.54
C ASN A 83 12.67 -12.77 -18.16
N GLY A 84 13.39 -11.75 -17.68
CA GLY A 84 13.25 -10.36 -18.15
C GLY A 84 11.99 -9.64 -17.66
N LYS A 85 11.19 -10.27 -16.79
CA LYS A 85 10.00 -9.66 -16.18
C LYS A 85 10.27 -9.33 -14.72
N ASN A 86 9.84 -8.14 -14.30
CA ASN A 86 9.87 -7.75 -12.90
C ASN A 86 8.71 -8.40 -12.15
N LEU A 87 9.02 -9.09 -11.06
CA LEU A 87 8.09 -9.70 -10.13
C LEU A 87 8.19 -9.00 -8.78
N ILE A 88 7.05 -8.59 -8.23
CA ILE A 88 6.96 -8.04 -6.88
C ILE A 88 6.84 -9.20 -5.89
N LYS A 89 7.75 -9.25 -4.92
CA LYS A 89 7.66 -10.15 -3.77
C LYS A 89 7.47 -9.36 -2.48
N TRP A 90 6.29 -9.50 -1.89
CA TRP A 90 5.96 -8.93 -0.59
C TRP A 90 6.76 -9.62 0.52
N ARG A 91 7.26 -8.86 1.51
CA ARG A 91 8.10 -9.40 2.59
C ARG A 91 7.33 -9.87 3.81
N ASN A 92 6.17 -9.29 4.06
CA ASN A 92 5.36 -9.60 5.23
C ASN A 92 4.27 -10.61 4.86
N GLU A 93 3.56 -11.15 5.84
CA GLU A 93 2.38 -12.00 5.61
C GLU A 93 1.27 -11.27 4.83
N ILE A 94 1.34 -9.93 4.81
CA ILE A 94 0.47 -9.08 4.02
C ILE A 94 0.80 -9.26 2.53
N THR A 95 -0.14 -9.84 1.80
CA THR A 95 -0.07 -10.06 0.36
C THR A 95 -1.24 -9.35 -0.31
N PRO A 96 -1.04 -8.08 -0.74
CA PRO A 96 -2.02 -7.36 -1.54
C PRO A 96 -2.41 -8.14 -2.80
N GLU A 97 -3.69 -8.10 -3.14
CA GLU A 97 -4.25 -8.73 -4.34
C GLU A 97 -3.77 -7.97 -5.58
N LEU A 98 -3.17 -8.66 -6.55
CA LEU A 98 -2.82 -8.08 -7.84
C LEU A 98 -4.10 -7.91 -8.68
N ILE A 99 -4.39 -6.68 -9.10
CA ILE A 99 -5.57 -6.38 -9.94
C ILE A 99 -5.20 -5.97 -11.37
N ARG A 100 -3.95 -5.57 -11.63
CA ARG A 100 -3.44 -5.28 -12.98
C ARG A 100 -1.93 -5.36 -13.05
#